data_AF-F0R8J5-F1
#
_entry.id   AF-F0R8J5-F1
#
_cell.length_a   1.000
_cell.length_b   1.000
_cell.length_c   1.000
_cell.angle_alpha   90.00
_cell.angle_beta   90.00
_cell.angle_gamma   90.00
#
_symmetry.space_group_name_H-M   'P 1'
#
loop_
_entity.id
_entity.type
_entity.pdbx_description
1 polymer ?
#
loop_
_entity_poly.entity_id
_entity_poly.type
_entity_poly.pdbx_seq_one_letter_code
_entity_poly.pdbx_strand_id
1 'polypeptide(L)'
;MIYVFRTEKLYTTTNTELLKKRKNYIVVDATGTKYVETGAHKVKWQGIFGYFTGMQGRVISIEYEYKDNPEPFPLQKLQELITERYPKTRWFKEESWESVDEFRQAIFACKTFEEVADILMPRPQTAGERIKKWFHPTRKELKFRIGFIVFLILYLLACYWIFGLES
;
A
#
# COMPACT_ATOMS: atom_id res chain seq x y z
N MET A 1 6.67 5.36 13.16
CA MET A 1 5.32 4.85 12.79
C MET A 1 5.19 3.44 13.31
N ILE A 2 3.99 2.97 13.67
CA ILE A 2 3.79 1.55 14.04
C ILE A 2 3.28 0.82 12.82
N TYR A 3 3.96 -0.25 12.44
CA TYR A 3 3.57 -1.11 11.33
C TYR A 3 3.28 -2.51 11.87
N VAL A 4 2.13 -3.04 11.51
CA VAL A 4 1.75 -4.43 11.79
C VAL A 4 1.86 -5.21 10.50
N PHE A 5 2.56 -6.36 10.52
CA PHE A 5 2.57 -7.24 9.36
C PHE A 5 2.39 -8.73 9.67
N ARG A 6 1.77 -9.42 8.70
CA ARG A 6 1.49 -10.86 8.71
C ARG A 6 2.66 -11.70 8.23
N THR A 7 3.46 -11.21 7.28
CA THR A 7 4.62 -11.94 6.75
C THR A 7 5.71 -10.97 6.32
N GLU A 8 6.94 -11.20 6.78
CA GLU A 8 8.13 -10.37 6.54
C GLU A 8 8.36 -10.05 5.05
N LYS A 9 7.99 -10.99 4.17
CA LYS A 9 8.15 -10.91 2.71
C LYS A 9 7.51 -9.65 2.09
N LEU A 10 6.39 -9.17 2.65
CA LEU A 10 5.69 -7.96 2.18
C LEU A 10 6.42 -6.66 2.54
N TYR A 11 7.38 -6.72 3.48
CA TYR A 11 8.12 -5.56 3.97
C TYR A 11 9.47 -5.37 3.25
N THR A 12 9.89 -6.35 2.44
CA THR A 12 11.22 -6.37 1.81
C THR A 12 11.37 -5.41 0.62
N THR A 13 10.32 -4.69 0.22
CA THR A 13 10.31 -3.82 -0.96
C THR A 13 9.79 -2.42 -0.62
N THR A 14 10.55 -1.38 -0.97
CA THR A 14 10.11 0.02 -0.84
C THR A 14 10.80 0.90 -1.90
N ASN A 15 10.67 2.24 -1.85
CA ASN A 15 11.40 3.14 -2.75
C ASN A 15 12.56 3.88 -2.05
N THR A 16 13.44 4.47 -2.84
CA THR A 16 14.59 5.23 -2.34
C THR A 16 14.22 6.47 -1.51
N GLU A 17 13.05 7.06 -1.72
CA GLU A 17 12.63 8.26 -0.99
C GLU A 17 12.08 7.96 0.41
N LEU A 18 11.28 6.90 0.53
CA LEU A 18 10.73 6.43 1.79
C LEU A 18 11.85 5.92 2.70
N LEU A 19 12.86 5.25 2.15
CA LEU A 19 14.04 4.84 2.92
C LEU A 19 14.74 6.04 3.58
N LYS A 20 14.90 7.17 2.88
CA LYS A 20 15.54 8.38 3.43
C LYS A 20 14.71 9.06 4.53
N LYS A 21 13.37 8.97 4.46
CA LYS A 21 12.45 9.59 5.42
C LYS A 21 12.18 8.69 6.64
N ARG A 22 12.66 7.44 6.62
CA ARG A 22 12.41 6.45 7.66
C ARG A 22 13.29 6.69 8.88
N LYS A 23 12.69 6.75 10.06
CA LYS A 23 13.36 6.82 11.36
C LYS A 23 12.55 6.08 12.43
N ASN A 24 13.21 5.18 13.16
CA ASN A 24 12.73 4.56 14.42
C ASN A 24 11.31 3.99 14.33
N TYR A 25 11.10 3.03 13.44
CA TYR A 25 9.81 2.37 13.30
C TYR A 25 9.69 1.25 14.33
N ILE A 26 8.50 1.13 14.89
CA ILE A 26 8.15 0.00 15.76
C ILE A 26 7.35 -0.94 14.89
N VAL A 27 7.86 -2.16 14.74
CA VAL A 27 7.23 -3.21 13.98
C VAL A 27 6.67 -4.20 14.98
N VAL A 28 5.40 -4.57 14.83
CA VAL A 28 4.79 -5.65 15.61
C VAL A 28 4.38 -6.74 14.63
N ASP A 29 4.87 -7.95 14.84
CA ASP A 29 4.48 -9.08 14.03
C ASP A 29 3.10 -9.63 14.43
N ALA A 30 2.59 -10.55 13.61
CA ALA A 30 1.34 -11.26 13.86
C ALA A 30 1.33 -12.13 15.13
N THR A 31 2.49 -12.40 15.74
CA THR A 31 2.60 -13.14 17.02
C THR A 31 2.55 -12.21 18.24
N GLY A 32 2.57 -10.88 18.02
CA GLY A 32 2.62 -9.88 19.08
C GLY A 32 4.05 -9.54 19.51
N THR A 33 5.06 -9.95 18.75
CA THR A 33 6.46 -9.63 19.02
C THR A 33 6.78 -8.25 18.45
N LYS A 34 7.29 -7.37 19.31
CA LYS A 34 7.74 -6.02 18.95
C LYS A 34 9.22 -6.05 18.60
N TYR A 35 9.51 -5.51 17.43
CA TYR A 35 10.84 -5.22 16.93
C TYR A 35 11.02 -3.71 16.81
N VAL A 36 12.16 -3.22 17.27
CA VAL A 36 12.55 -1.83 17.08
C VAL A 36 13.56 -1.78 15.96
N GLU A 37 13.18 -1.15 14.84
CA GLU A 37 14.05 -0.96 13.69
C GLU A 37 15.17 0.02 14.07
N THR A 38 16.42 -0.43 14.02
CA THR A 38 17.62 0.40 14.22
C THR A 38 18.13 0.97 12.91
N GLY A 39 17.88 0.27 11.81
CA GLY A 39 18.33 0.67 10.49
C GLY A 39 17.63 -0.12 9.39
N ALA A 40 17.78 0.37 8.17
CA ALA A 40 17.34 -0.30 6.97
C ALA A 40 18.33 0.02 5.85
N HIS A 41 18.87 -1.01 5.20
CA HIS A 41 19.80 -0.84 4.10
C HIS A 41 19.26 -1.42 2.81
N LYS A 42 19.64 -0.78 1.71
CA LYS A 42 19.31 -1.24 0.38
C LYS A 42 20.18 -2.44 0.03
N VAL A 43 19.54 -3.53 -0.39
CA VAL A 43 20.20 -4.78 -0.82
C VAL A 43 20.30 -4.86 -2.33
N LYS A 44 19.20 -4.62 -3.04
CA LYS A 44 19.14 -4.74 -4.51
C LYS A 44 18.14 -3.76 -5.12
N TRP A 45 18.31 -3.49 -6.41
CA TRP A 45 17.29 -2.81 -7.20
C TRP A 45 16.19 -3.80 -7.58
N GLN A 46 14.93 -3.37 -7.52
CA GLN A 46 13.81 -4.12 -8.06
C GLN A 46 13.13 -3.28 -9.16
N GLY A 47 13.16 -3.79 -10.40
CA GLY A 47 12.38 -3.24 -11.50
C GLY A 47 12.87 -1.92 -12.12
N ILE A 48 12.12 -1.50 -13.15
CA ILE A 48 12.33 -0.28 -13.95
C ILE A 48 11.53 0.87 -13.30
N PHE A 49 12.04 2.10 -13.42
CA PHE A 49 11.47 3.33 -12.89
C PHE A 49 9.93 3.40 -13.07
N GLY A 50 9.17 3.47 -11.97
CA GLY A 50 7.81 4.02 -11.98
C GLY A 50 6.61 3.06 -12.15
N TYR A 51 6.77 1.73 -12.13
CA TYR A 51 5.61 0.83 -12.28
C TYR A 51 5.40 -0.15 -11.11
N PHE A 52 5.07 0.40 -9.93
CA PHE A 52 4.26 -0.31 -8.94
C PHE A 52 3.24 0.69 -8.40
N THR A 53 1.96 0.42 -8.67
CA THR A 53 0.83 1.34 -8.41
C THR A 53 0.83 1.79 -6.95
N GLY A 54 1.23 3.04 -6.70
CA GLY A 54 1.15 3.69 -5.38
C GLY A 54 2.45 4.26 -4.81
N MET A 55 3.63 3.94 -5.36
CA MET A 55 4.91 4.49 -4.85
C MET A 55 5.68 5.23 -5.94
N GLN A 56 5.92 6.53 -5.72
CA GLN A 56 6.68 7.39 -6.64
C GLN A 56 8.19 7.16 -6.44
N GLY A 57 8.91 6.55 -7.38
CA GLY A 57 10.37 6.39 -7.32
C GLY A 57 10.90 5.03 -7.75
N ARG A 58 12.22 4.81 -7.61
CA ARG A 58 12.87 3.52 -7.93
C ARG A 58 12.61 2.53 -6.81
N VAL A 59 12.08 1.37 -7.17
CA VAL A 59 11.77 0.29 -6.23
C VAL A 59 13.08 -0.45 -5.89
N ILE A 60 13.26 -0.70 -4.60
CA ILE A 60 14.45 -1.33 -4.02
C ILE A 60 14.03 -2.42 -3.05
N SER A 61 14.83 -3.48 -2.97
CA SER A 61 14.74 -4.40 -1.85
C SER A 61 15.57 -3.90 -0.69
N ILE A 62 15.02 -4.06 0.50
CA ILE A 62 15.58 -3.60 1.76
C ILE A 62 15.66 -4.77 2.73
N GLU A 63 16.77 -4.82 3.46
CA GLU A 63 16.90 -5.60 4.68
C GLU A 63 16.83 -4.65 5.88
N TYR A 64 16.26 -5.17 6.95
CA TYR A 64 16.06 -4.42 8.18
C TYR A 64 17.03 -4.89 9.24
N GLU A 65 17.56 -3.93 9.98
CA GLU A 65 18.27 -4.17 11.20
C GLU A 65 17.31 -3.89 12.36
N TYR A 66 17.14 -4.90 13.22
CA TYR A 66 16.33 -4.81 14.42
C TYR A 66 17.24 -4.91 15.64
N LYS A 67 16.79 -4.33 16.76
CA LYS A 67 17.45 -4.60 18.05
C LYS A 67 17.37 -6.09 18.38
N ASP A 68 18.45 -6.63 18.93
CA ASP A 68 18.60 -8.05 19.29
C ASP A 68 17.63 -8.54 20.39
N ASN A 69 16.95 -7.63 21.08
CA ASN A 69 15.94 -7.97 22.10
C ASN A 69 14.52 -7.67 21.59
N PRO A 70 13.87 -8.64 20.92
CA PRO A 70 12.44 -8.58 20.68
C PRO A 70 11.67 -8.70 22.00
N GLU A 71 10.64 -7.87 22.16
CA GLU A 71 9.81 -7.83 23.37
C GLU A 71 8.37 -8.20 23.03
N PRO A 72 7.64 -8.90 23.92
CA PRO A 72 6.21 -9.07 23.75
C PRO A 72 5.50 -7.72 23.86
N PHE A 73 4.59 -7.46 22.93
CA PHE A 73 3.78 -6.25 22.92
C PHE A 73 2.36 -6.55 23.40
N PRO A 74 1.73 -5.69 24.21
CA PRO A 74 0.34 -5.90 24.60
C PRO A 74 -0.62 -5.54 23.46
N LEU A 75 -1.57 -6.42 23.16
CA LEU A 75 -2.55 -6.24 22.07
C LEU A 75 -3.37 -4.97 22.25
N GLN A 76 -3.84 -4.72 23.47
CA GLN A 76 -4.63 -3.53 23.80
C GLN A 76 -3.89 -2.23 23.48
N LYS A 77 -2.60 -2.16 23.82
CA LYS A 77 -1.74 -1.01 23.51
C LYS A 77 -1.54 -0.84 22.00
N LEU A 78 -1.47 -1.94 21.25
CA LEU A 78 -1.41 -1.89 19.79
C LEU A 78 -2.70 -1.33 19.19
N GLN A 79 -3.85 -1.83 19.66
CA GLN A 79 -5.17 -1.37 19.22
C GLN A 79 -5.35 0.13 19.48
N GLU A 80 -4.99 0.62 20.68
CA GLU A 80 -5.03 2.05 21.01
C GLU A 80 -4.16 2.89 20.07
N LEU A 81 -2.92 2.46 19.83
CA LEU A 81 -1.99 3.20 18.98
C LEU A 81 -2.45 3.23 17.51
N ILE A 82 -3.03 2.14 17.01
CA ILE A 82 -3.60 2.07 15.66
C ILE A 82 -4.82 2.96 15.55
N THR A 83 -5.78 2.83 16.47
CA THR A 83 -7.03 3.60 16.45
C THR A 83 -6.82 5.11 16.61
N GLU A 84 -5.74 5.52 17.27
CA GLU A 84 -5.39 6.93 17.43
C GLU A 84 -4.66 7.51 16.20
N ARG A 85 -3.73 6.74 15.61
CA ARG A 85 -2.83 7.24 14.56
C ARG A 85 -3.29 6.92 13.14
N TYR A 86 -3.83 5.72 12.90
CA TYR A 86 -4.18 5.25 11.56
C TYR A 86 -5.21 6.15 10.85
N PRO A 87 -6.30 6.61 11.51
CA PRO A 87 -7.28 7.49 10.88
C PRO A 87 -6.71 8.86 10.44
N LYS A 88 -5.59 9.29 11.02
CA LYS A 88 -4.91 10.55 10.66
C LYS A 88 -4.04 10.40 9.39
N THR A 89 -3.82 9.18 8.93
CA THR A 89 -2.97 8.91 7.76
C THR A 89 -3.73 9.15 6.45
N ARG A 90 -2.98 9.44 5.38
CA ARG A 90 -3.55 9.55 4.03
C ARG A 90 -4.14 8.22 3.55
N TRP A 91 -3.55 7.09 3.94
CA TRP A 91 -3.99 5.74 3.57
C TRP A 91 -5.41 5.43 4.03
N PHE A 92 -5.79 5.88 5.24
CA PHE A 92 -7.16 5.72 5.74
C PHE A 92 -8.22 6.34 4.82
N LYS A 93 -7.91 7.50 4.22
CA LYS A 93 -8.81 8.17 3.25
C LYS A 93 -8.93 7.44 1.92
N GLU A 94 -7.96 6.59 1.58
CA GLU A 94 -7.91 5.84 0.32
C GLU A 94 -8.51 4.43 0.47
N GLU A 95 -8.50 3.86 1.69
CA GLU A 95 -8.92 2.47 1.99
C GLU A 95 -10.42 2.24 2.22
N SER A 96 -11.27 3.23 1.91
CA SER A 96 -12.73 3.06 1.82
C SER A 96 -13.44 2.68 3.14
N TRP A 97 -12.90 3.03 4.31
CA TRP A 97 -13.66 3.02 5.57
C TRP A 97 -14.66 4.20 5.56
N GLU A 98 -15.95 3.91 5.75
CA GLU A 98 -17.00 4.94 5.72
C GLU A 98 -17.02 5.80 7.00
N SER A 99 -16.59 5.22 8.14
CA SER A 99 -16.52 5.90 9.43
C SER A 99 -15.27 5.55 10.23
N VAL A 100 -14.73 6.53 10.96
CA VAL A 100 -13.65 6.34 11.93
C VAL A 100 -14.09 5.48 13.10
N ASP A 101 -15.35 5.62 13.53
CA ASP A 101 -15.86 4.88 14.69
C ASP A 101 -16.09 3.40 14.36
N GLU A 102 -16.53 3.09 13.14
CA GLU A 102 -16.62 1.71 12.65
C GLU A 102 -15.23 1.05 12.60
N PHE A 103 -14.23 1.77 12.09
CA PHE A 103 -12.85 1.29 12.10
C PHE A 103 -12.35 1.02 13.53
N ARG A 104 -12.62 1.94 14.47
CA ARG A 104 -12.25 1.77 15.88
C ARG A 104 -12.90 0.53 16.49
N GLN A 105 -14.20 0.35 16.28
CA GLN A 105 -14.92 -0.83 16.76
C GLN A 105 -14.35 -2.12 16.17
N ALA A 106 -14.06 -2.13 14.86
CA ALA A 106 -13.46 -3.30 14.20
C ALA A 106 -12.08 -3.66 14.78
N ILE A 107 -11.23 -2.65 15.03
CA ILE A 107 -9.92 -2.89 15.65
C ILE A 107 -10.04 -3.39 17.10
N PHE A 108 -10.92 -2.80 17.92
CA PHE A 108 -11.12 -3.24 19.31
C PHE A 108 -11.84 -4.59 19.42
N ALA A 109 -12.60 -5.00 18.41
CA ALA A 109 -13.22 -6.32 18.35
C ALA A 109 -12.20 -7.45 18.10
N CYS A 110 -10.99 -7.12 17.63
CA CYS A 110 -9.94 -8.10 17.40
C CYS A 110 -9.44 -8.71 18.71
N LYS A 111 -9.28 -10.03 18.72
CA LYS A 111 -8.76 -10.83 19.84
C LYS A 111 -7.31 -11.23 19.63
N THR A 112 -6.80 -11.13 18.41
CA THR A 112 -5.43 -11.52 18.04
C THR A 112 -4.72 -10.44 17.24
N PHE A 113 -3.38 -10.49 17.25
CA PHE A 113 -2.55 -9.63 16.40
C PHE A 113 -2.75 -9.91 14.91
N GLU A 114 -3.07 -11.16 14.55
CA GLU A 114 -3.41 -11.55 13.17
C GLU A 114 -4.67 -10.85 12.67
N GLU A 115 -5.74 -10.82 13.46
CA GLU A 115 -6.97 -10.13 13.08
C GLU A 115 -6.73 -8.63 12.88
N VAL A 116 -5.93 -8.01 13.75
CA VAL A 116 -5.51 -6.61 13.58
C VAL A 116 -4.72 -6.42 12.29
N ALA A 117 -3.80 -7.34 11.98
CA ALA A 117 -3.02 -7.29 10.73
C ALA A 117 -3.92 -7.45 9.50
N ASP A 118 -4.92 -8.32 9.55
CA ASP A 118 -5.85 -8.59 8.44
C ASP A 118 -6.79 -7.40 8.18
N ILE A 119 -7.14 -6.61 9.20
CA ILE A 119 -7.88 -5.36 9.03
C ILE A 119 -7.01 -4.27 8.38
N LEU A 120 -5.75 -4.19 8.78
CA LEU A 120 -4.82 -3.15 8.32
C LEU A 120 -4.15 -3.44 6.99
N MET A 121 -4.07 -4.70 6.57
CA MET A 121 -3.53 -5.05 5.27
C MET A 121 -4.63 -5.00 4.21
N PRO A 122 -4.35 -4.41 3.03
CA PRO A 122 -5.22 -4.64 1.89
C PRO A 122 -5.27 -6.14 1.63
N ARG A 123 -6.48 -6.74 1.70
CA ARG A 123 -6.67 -8.15 1.34
C ARG A 123 -5.98 -8.38 0.00
N PRO A 124 -5.12 -9.41 -0.14
CA PRO A 124 -4.60 -9.74 -1.45
C PRO A 124 -5.78 -9.99 -2.37
N GLN A 125 -6.02 -9.07 -3.32
CA GLN A 125 -7.15 -9.19 -4.23
C GLN A 125 -6.98 -10.51 -4.96
N THR A 126 -7.91 -11.42 -4.73
CA THR A 126 -7.94 -12.66 -5.49
C THR A 126 -8.07 -12.31 -6.97
N ALA A 127 -7.56 -13.16 -7.86
CA ALA A 127 -7.66 -12.93 -9.31
C ALA A 127 -9.11 -12.59 -9.72
N GLY A 128 -10.10 -13.21 -9.07
CA GLY A 128 -11.53 -12.92 -9.25
C GLY A 128 -11.94 -11.50 -8.85
N GLU A 129 -11.44 -10.96 -7.73
CA GLU A 129 -11.72 -9.57 -7.31
C GLU A 129 -11.06 -8.54 -8.24
N ARG A 130 -9.84 -8.85 -8.71
CA ARG A 130 -9.15 -8.03 -9.73
C ARG A 130 -9.95 -7.98 -11.03
N ILE A 131 -10.49 -9.13 -11.45
CA ILE A 131 -11.35 -9.26 -12.63
C ILE A 131 -12.65 -8.47 -12.43
N LYS A 132 -13.34 -8.62 -11.28
CA LYS A 132 -14.56 -7.86 -10.97
C LYS A 132 -14.33 -6.34 -10.98
N LYS A 133 -13.22 -5.87 -10.40
CA LYS A 133 -12.85 -4.44 -10.40
C LYS A 133 -12.53 -3.93 -11.82
N TRP A 134 -11.97 -4.79 -12.67
CA TRP A 134 -11.72 -4.46 -14.08
C TRP A 134 -13.03 -4.32 -14.88
N PHE A 135 -14.01 -5.20 -14.62
CA PHE A 135 -15.33 -5.17 -15.26
C PHE A 135 -16.28 -4.10 -14.68
N HIS A 136 -16.09 -3.68 -13.42
CA HIS A 136 -16.84 -2.59 -12.78
C HIS A 136 -15.92 -1.42 -12.40
N PRO A 137 -15.40 -0.66 -13.38
CA PRO A 137 -14.58 0.51 -13.11
C PRO A 137 -15.38 1.59 -12.38
N THR A 138 -14.72 2.34 -11.49
CA THR A 138 -15.35 3.49 -10.84
C THR A 138 -15.72 4.57 -11.88
N ARG A 139 -16.76 5.37 -11.60
CA ARG A 139 -17.29 6.39 -12.54
C ARG A 139 -16.21 7.38 -13.03
N LYS A 140 -15.18 7.65 -12.22
CA LYS A 140 -14.02 8.48 -12.60
C LYS A 140 -13.09 7.76 -13.57
N GLU A 141 -12.74 6.50 -13.30
CA GLU A 141 -11.92 5.69 -14.22
C GLU A 141 -12.62 5.47 -15.55
N LEU A 142 -13.94 5.23 -15.55
CA LEU A 142 -14.71 5.05 -16.77
C LEU A 142 -14.67 6.33 -17.65
N LYS A 143 -14.85 7.51 -17.04
CA LYS A 143 -14.74 8.80 -17.74
C LYS A 143 -13.34 9.02 -18.32
N PHE A 144 -12.29 8.67 -17.59
CA PHE A 144 -10.92 8.78 -18.06
C PHE A 144 -10.63 7.81 -19.23
N ARG A 145 -11.08 6.56 -19.12
CA ARG A 145 -10.93 5.55 -20.19
C ARG A 145 -11.67 5.97 -21.47
N ILE A 146 -12.90 6.47 -21.35
CA ILE A 146 -13.66 6.99 -22.49
C ILE A 146 -12.94 8.18 -23.12
N GLY A 147 -12.47 9.13 -22.30
CA GLY A 147 -11.72 10.29 -22.79
C GLY A 147 -10.43 9.91 -23.51
N PHE A 148 -9.71 8.91 -23.00
CA PHE A 148 -8.48 8.41 -23.61
C PHE A 148 -8.74 7.71 -24.96
N ILE A 149 -9.81 6.92 -25.07
CA ILE A 149 -10.21 6.28 -26.33
C ILE A 149 -10.59 7.34 -27.38
N VAL A 150 -11.38 8.34 -27.00
CA VAL A 150 -11.75 9.45 -27.90
C VAL A 150 -10.50 10.21 -28.36
N PHE A 151 -9.57 10.49 -27.44
CA PHE A 151 -8.30 11.13 -27.77
C PHE A 151 -7.47 10.29 -28.76
N LEU A 152 -7.39 8.98 -28.56
CA LEU A 152 -6.69 8.07 -29.48
C LEU A 152 -7.31 8.05 -30.89
N ILE A 153 -8.64 8.02 -30.97
CA ILE A 153 -9.35 8.07 -32.26
C ILE A 153 -9.05 9.38 -32.99
N LEU A 154 -9.12 10.51 -32.28
CA LEU A 154 -8.80 11.83 -32.85
C LEU A 154 -7.32 11.93 -33.27
N TYR A 155 -6.41 11.39 -32.47
CA TYR A 155 -4.98 11.34 -32.79
C TYR A 155 -4.72 10.50 -34.04
N LEU A 156 -5.33 9.32 -34.16
CA LEU A 156 -5.18 8.47 -35.33
C LEU A 156 -5.80 9.10 -36.59
N LEU A 157 -6.94 9.78 -36.47
CA LEU A 157 -7.54 10.55 -37.56
C LEU A 157 -6.63 11.70 -37.99
N ALA A 158 -6.01 12.42 -37.05
CA ALA A 158 -5.04 13.47 -37.35
C ALA A 158 -3.79 12.91 -38.04
N CYS A 159 -3.25 11.78 -37.56
CA CYS A 159 -2.15 11.10 -38.21
C CYS A 159 -2.51 10.63 -39.62
N TYR A 160 -3.72 10.10 -39.83
CA TYR A 160 -4.21 9.71 -41.15
C TYR A 160 -4.38 10.92 -42.07
N TRP A 161 -4.81 12.07 -41.56
CA TRP A 161 -4.90 13.30 -42.34
C TRP A 161 -3.52 13.89 -42.70
N ILE A 162 -2.55 13.79 -41.79
CA ILE A 162 -1.20 14.34 -41.98
C ILE A 162 -0.34 13.44 -42.87
N PHE A 163 -0.44 12.11 -42.71
CA PHE A 163 0.40 11.13 -43.41
C PHE A 163 -0.32 10.35 -44.52
N GLY A 164 -1.65 10.34 -44.55
CA GLY A 164 -2.45 9.62 -45.55
C GLY A 164 -2.88 10.47 -46.75
N LEU A 165 -2.46 11.74 -46.82
CA LEU A 165 -2.66 12.64 -47.97
C LEU A 165 -1.46 12.66 -48.93
N GLU A 166 -0.38 11.93 -48.62
CA GLU A 166 0.82 11.79 -49.47
C GLU A 166 0.88 10.45 -50.24
N SER A 167 -0.18 9.63 -50.25
CA SER A 167 -0.29 8.43 -51.10
C SER A 167 -1.15 8.64 -52.33
#